data_AF-A0A9Q3K0A5-F1
#
_entry.id   AF-A0A9Q3K0A5-F1
#
_cell.length_a   1.000
_cell.length_b   1.000
_cell.length_c   1.000
_cell.angle_alpha   90.00
_cell.angle_beta   90.00
_cell.angle_gamma   90.00
#
_symmetry.space_group_name_H-M   'P 1'
#
loop_
_entity.id
_entity.type
_entity.pdbx_description
1 polymer ?
#
loop_
_entity_poly.entity_id
_entity_poly.type
_entity_poly.pdbx_seq_one_letter_code
_entity_poly.pdbx_strand_id
1 'polypeptide(L)'
;MSGTGNQNRRKLDLDFEDEEEFQVKLLIHDLKPPFLGGCLIFTKQLEPVNPINNPPSDMAIFSKKGNLLVCKQRLKKEREKAASKVAALGGTTLGNPTGVKEPKVNGNLLT
;
A
#
# COMPACT_ATOMS: atom_id res chain seq x y z
N MET A 1 -66.93 96.48 0.28
CA MET A 1 -65.47 96.33 0.40
C MET A 1 -65.15 94.86 0.24
N SER A 2 -64.54 94.51 -0.90
CA SER A 2 -64.07 93.18 -1.25
C SER A 2 -62.72 92.92 -0.57
N GLY A 3 -62.47 91.68 -0.15
CA GLY A 3 -61.23 91.30 0.51
C GLY A 3 -61.11 89.79 0.66
N THR A 4 -61.04 89.09 -0.47
CA THR A 4 -60.68 87.67 -0.57
C THR A 4 -59.23 87.46 -0.10
N GLY A 5 -59.01 86.54 0.85
CA GLY A 5 -57.68 86.09 1.26
C GLY A 5 -57.58 84.57 1.12
N ASN A 6 -56.76 84.11 0.18
CA ASN A 6 -56.68 82.72 -0.29
C ASN A 6 -55.47 81.99 0.30
N GLN A 7 -55.71 80.74 0.72
CA GLN A 7 -54.84 79.57 0.85
C GLN A 7 -53.66 79.54 1.84
N ASN A 8 -53.63 78.48 2.65
CA ASN A 8 -52.58 77.46 2.59
C ASN A 8 -53.10 76.15 3.22
N ARG A 9 -53.64 75.25 2.39
CA ARG A 9 -53.90 73.86 2.79
C ARG A 9 -52.54 73.17 2.94
N ARG A 10 -52.17 72.82 4.17
CA ARG A 10 -51.00 71.97 4.45
C ARG A 10 -51.22 70.64 3.72
N LYS A 11 -50.42 70.38 2.69
CA LYS A 11 -50.33 69.06 2.07
C LYS A 11 -49.68 68.15 3.11
N LEU A 12 -50.33 67.02 3.40
CA LEU A 12 -49.71 65.92 4.13
C LEU A 12 -48.96 65.11 3.08
N ASP A 13 -47.64 65.04 3.18
CA ASP A 13 -46.85 64.09 2.40
C ASP A 13 -47.17 62.68 2.91
N LEU A 14 -47.47 61.77 1.97
CA LEU A 14 -47.79 60.35 2.20
C LEU A 14 -46.72 59.49 1.53
N ASP A 15 -45.45 59.85 1.69
CA ASP A 15 -44.33 59.10 1.15
C ASP A 15 -43.95 58.02 2.18
N PHE A 16 -44.60 56.87 2.11
CA PHE A 16 -44.20 55.66 2.82
C PHE A 16 -43.26 54.85 1.93
N GLU A 17 -42.00 55.30 1.81
CA GLU A 17 -40.92 54.48 1.25
C GLU A 17 -39.94 54.11 2.37
N ASP A 18 -40.41 53.34 3.34
CA ASP A 18 -39.54 52.69 4.34
C ASP A 18 -39.98 51.22 4.48
N GLU A 19 -40.04 50.49 3.36
CA GLU A 19 -40.01 49.03 3.36
C GLU A 19 -38.63 48.56 2.91
N GLU A 20 -37.58 48.94 3.64
CA GLU A 20 -36.28 48.27 3.51
C GLU A 20 -36.34 46.89 4.19
N GLU A 21 -36.85 45.91 3.44
CA GLU A 21 -36.79 44.49 3.79
C GLU A 21 -35.33 44.00 3.73
N PHE A 22 -34.64 44.01 4.88
CA PHE A 22 -33.30 43.43 5.00
C PHE A 22 -33.35 41.89 4.91
N GLN A 23 -33.27 41.34 3.70
CA GLN A 23 -33.15 39.90 3.51
C GLN A 23 -31.72 39.40 3.84
N VAL A 24 -31.54 38.85 5.03
CA VAL A 24 -30.26 38.26 5.49
C VAL A 24 -30.07 36.88 4.84
N LYS A 25 -29.09 36.76 3.93
CA LYS A 25 -28.69 35.46 3.35
C LYS A 25 -27.64 34.79 4.25
N LEU A 26 -28.01 33.70 4.91
CA LEU A 26 -27.10 32.88 5.70
C LEU A 26 -26.41 31.84 4.82
N LEU A 27 -25.07 31.86 4.79
CA LEU A 27 -24.27 30.79 4.18
C LEU A 27 -23.80 29.85 5.31
N ILE A 28 -24.37 28.66 5.37
CA ILE A 28 -23.94 27.61 6.31
C ILE A 28 -22.84 26.82 5.63
N HIS A 29 -21.62 26.91 6.15
CA HIS A 29 -20.56 25.99 5.78
C HIS A 29 -20.75 24.71 6.59
N ASP A 30 -21.08 23.61 5.91
CA ASP A 30 -20.96 22.26 6.45
C ASP A 30 -19.47 21.95 6.64
N LEU A 31 -18.88 22.46 7.72
CA LEU A 31 -17.54 22.13 8.17
C LEU A 31 -17.57 20.73 8.77
N LYS A 32 -17.72 19.71 7.92
CA LYS A 32 -17.43 18.33 8.32
C LYS A 32 -15.92 18.27 8.51
N PRO A 33 -15.44 18.13 9.75
CA PRO A 33 -14.02 18.12 9.97
C PRO A 33 -13.43 16.92 9.21
N PRO A 34 -12.22 17.04 8.67
CA PRO A 34 -11.64 16.06 7.75
C PRO A 34 -11.48 14.65 8.36
N PHE A 35 -11.67 14.49 9.67
CA PHE A 35 -11.76 13.19 10.35
C PHE A 35 -13.13 12.48 10.20
N LEU A 36 -14.17 13.18 9.75
CA LEU A 36 -15.52 12.67 9.51
C LEU A 36 -15.77 12.35 8.02
N GLY A 37 -14.83 12.71 7.15
CA GLY A 37 -14.89 12.59 5.68
C GLY A 37 -14.38 11.27 5.09
N GLY A 38 -14.59 10.15 5.79
CA GLY A 38 -14.68 8.83 5.13
C GLY A 38 -13.43 8.24 4.46
N CYS A 39 -12.21 8.72 4.72
CA CYS A 39 -11.00 7.98 4.33
C CYS A 39 -10.01 7.97 5.51
N LEU A 40 -10.30 7.12 6.51
CA LEU A 40 -9.36 6.82 7.58
C LEU A 40 -8.30 5.85 7.04
N ILE A 41 -7.17 6.39 6.60
CA ILE A 41 -5.96 5.60 6.42
C ILE A 41 -5.36 5.45 7.83
N PHE A 42 -5.61 4.31 8.47
CA PHE A 42 -5.17 4.02 9.84
C PHE A 42 -3.63 4.02 10.01
N THR A 43 -2.89 3.94 8.91
CA THR A 43 -1.43 3.93 8.90
C THR A 43 -0.90 5.17 8.18
N LYS A 44 0.11 5.82 8.75
CA LYS A 44 0.89 6.86 8.05
C LYS A 44 1.79 6.27 6.95
N GLN A 45 1.80 4.95 6.79
CA GLN A 45 2.71 4.21 5.93
C GLN A 45 2.01 3.88 4.62
N LEU A 46 2.14 4.80 3.66
CA LEU A 46 1.72 4.60 2.27
C LEU A 46 2.74 3.78 1.47
N GLU A 47 4.01 3.81 1.89
CA GLU A 47 5.11 3.11 1.24
C GLU A 47 5.65 1.97 2.12
N PRO A 48 6.08 0.84 1.52
CA PRO A 48 6.70 -0.25 2.25
C PRO A 48 8.00 0.23 2.92
N VAL A 49 8.11 0.02 4.23
CA VAL A 49 9.30 0.43 5.00
C VAL A 49 10.39 -0.61 4.84
N ASN A 50 11.60 -0.14 4.54
CA ASN A 50 12.78 -0.98 4.54
C ASN A 50 13.00 -1.62 5.93
N PRO A 51 13.07 -2.95 6.04
CA PRO A 51 13.26 -3.61 7.34
C PRO A 51 14.59 -3.28 8.03
N ILE A 52 15.55 -2.73 7.28
CA ILE A 52 16.89 -2.38 7.76
C ILE A 52 16.94 -0.88 8.05
N ASN A 53 16.96 -0.55 9.35
CA ASN A 53 17.04 0.82 9.83
C ASN A 53 18.35 1.52 9.39
N ASN A 54 19.48 0.81 9.45
CA ASN A 54 20.79 1.36 9.11
C ASN A 54 21.54 0.49 8.09
N PRO A 55 21.46 0.79 6.79
CA PRO A 55 22.13 0.04 5.74
C PRO A 55 23.66 -0.10 5.86
N PRO A 56 24.44 0.91 6.32
CA PRO A 56 25.90 0.80 6.41
C PRO A 56 26.37 0.09 7.68
N SER A 57 25.46 -0.29 8.58
CA SER A 57 25.86 -0.99 9.81
C SER A 57 26.46 -2.37 9.50
N ASP A 58 27.49 -2.75 10.24
CA ASP A 58 28.16 -4.05 10.08
C ASP A 58 27.18 -5.22 10.20
N MET A 59 26.23 -5.11 11.12
CA MET A 59 25.16 -6.11 11.31
C MET A 59 24.29 -6.27 10.06
N ALA A 60 23.92 -5.17 9.40
CA ALA A 60 23.13 -5.21 8.16
C ALA A 60 23.94 -5.79 7.00
N ILE A 61 25.22 -5.42 6.88
CA ILE A 61 26.10 -5.90 5.82
C ILE A 61 26.36 -7.41 5.98
N PHE A 62 26.65 -7.86 7.20
CA PHE A 62 26.90 -9.27 7.49
C PHE A 62 25.67 -10.14 7.23
N SER A 63 24.49 -9.69 7.66
CA SER A 63 23.23 -10.40 7.43
C SER A 63 22.91 -10.55 5.94
N LYS A 64 23.20 -9.53 5.12
CA LYS A 64 23.02 -9.59 3.66
C LYS A 64 24.01 -10.52 2.97
N LYS A 65 25.29 -10.48 3.38
CA LYS A 65 26.35 -11.29 2.76
C LYS A 65 26.27 -12.76 3.14
N GLY A 66 25.83 -13.07 4.37
CA GLY A 66 25.82 -14.41 4.93
C GLY A 66 27.21 -15.01 5.14
N ASN A 67 27.28 -16.30 5.47
CA ASN A 67 28.54 -17.01 5.72
C ASN A 67 29.01 -17.78 4.47
N LEU A 68 30.19 -17.41 3.96
CA LEU A 68 30.82 -18.04 2.79
C LEU A 68 31.05 -19.55 2.95
N LEU A 69 31.42 -20.02 4.15
CA LEU A 69 31.69 -21.43 4.40
C LEU A 69 30.41 -22.27 4.25
N VAL A 70 29.29 -21.77 4.77
CA VAL A 70 27.99 -22.45 4.69
C VAL A 70 27.51 -22.54 3.24
N CYS A 71 27.65 -21.45 2.47
CA CYS A 71 27.33 -21.47 1.04
C CYS A 71 28.17 -22.49 0.27
N LYS A 72 29.50 -22.52 0.50
CA LYS A 72 30.41 -23.48 -0.14
C LYS A 72 30.07 -24.92 0.20
N GLN A 73 29.76 -25.21 1.47
CA GLN A 73 29.39 -26.56 1.91
C GLN A 73 28.07 -27.03 1.30
N ARG A 74 27.04 -26.18 1.26
CA ARG A 74 25.76 -26.49 0.59
C ARG A 74 25.95 -26.79 -0.88
N LEU A 75 26.68 -25.93 -1.58
CA LEU A 75 26.96 -26.10 -3.01
C LEU A 75 27.77 -27.38 -3.30
N LYS A 76 28.77 -27.70 -2.46
CA LYS A 76 29.51 -28.97 -2.57
C LYS A 76 28.58 -30.17 -2.38
N LYS A 77 27.74 -30.15 -1.35
CA LYS A 77 26.76 -31.21 -1.08
C LYS A 77 25.75 -31.38 -2.22
N GLU A 78 25.29 -30.30 -2.82
CA GLU A 78 24.39 -30.33 -3.98
C GLU A 78 25.07 -30.87 -5.23
N ARG A 79 26.32 -30.46 -5.49
CA ARG A 79 27.12 -31.00 -6.59
C ARG A 79 27.41 -32.49 -6.41
N GLU A 80 27.79 -32.92 -5.21
CA GLU A 80 27.99 -34.34 -4.91
C GLU A 80 26.72 -35.14 -5.12
N LYS A 81 25.56 -34.66 -4.63
CA LYS A 81 24.26 -35.32 -4.86
C LYS A 81 23.91 -35.39 -6.35
N ALA A 82 24.18 -34.33 -7.12
CA ALA A 82 23.93 -34.32 -8.57
C ALA A 82 24.87 -35.30 -9.28
N ALA A 83 26.16 -35.30 -8.93
CA ALA A 83 27.15 -36.22 -9.48
C ALA A 83 26.82 -37.68 -9.14
N SER A 84 26.40 -37.99 -7.91
CA SER A 84 25.95 -39.34 -7.53
C SER A 84 24.73 -39.78 -8.32
N LYS A 85 23.76 -38.87 -8.57
CA LYS A 85 22.60 -39.16 -9.42
C LYS A 85 22.97 -39.38 -10.88
N VAL A 86 23.90 -38.59 -11.42
CA VAL A 86 24.41 -38.74 -12.79
C VAL A 86 25.24 -40.02 -12.92
N ALA A 87 26.04 -40.37 -11.91
CA ALA A 87 26.84 -41.59 -11.89
C ALA A 87 25.98 -42.86 -11.72
N ALA A 88 24.80 -42.74 -11.11
CA ALA A 88 23.76 -43.77 -11.14
C ALA A 88 23.09 -43.82 -12.53
N LEU A 89 23.88 -44.14 -13.56
CA LEU A 89 23.42 -44.34 -14.94
C LEU A 89 22.58 -45.62 -15.08
N GLY A 90 22.65 -46.54 -14.11
CA GLY A 90 21.90 -47.80 -14.13
C GLY A 90 20.39 -47.53 -14.29
N GLY A 91 19.78 -48.12 -15.32
CA GLY A 91 18.35 -47.98 -15.63
C GLY A 91 17.98 -46.78 -16.50
N THR A 92 18.93 -45.92 -16.88
CA THR A 92 18.69 -44.84 -17.86
C THR A 92 18.92 -45.29 -19.30
N THR A 93 18.25 -44.68 -20.29
CA THR A 93 18.41 -45.01 -21.72
C THR A 93 19.85 -44.90 -22.21
N LEU A 94 20.65 -44.01 -21.61
CA LEU A 94 22.09 -43.85 -21.89
C LEU A 94 22.98 -44.83 -21.10
N GLY A 95 22.52 -45.30 -19.95
CA GLY A 95 23.24 -46.26 -19.09
C GLY A 95 23.18 -47.71 -19.56
N ASN A 96 22.07 -48.10 -20.22
CA ASN A 96 21.88 -49.44 -20.78
C ASN A 96 22.96 -49.82 -21.81
N PRO A 97 23.34 -48.97 -22.79
CA PRO A 97 24.43 -49.30 -23.71
C PRO A 97 25.82 -49.23 -23.08
N THR A 98 26.00 -48.51 -21.95
CA THR A 98 27.29 -48.35 -21.26
C THR A 98 27.58 -49.44 -20.22
N GLY A 99 26.72 -50.46 -20.10
CA GLY A 99 26.97 -51.66 -19.27
C GLY A 99 26.92 -51.42 -17.76
N VAL A 100 26.38 -50.27 -17.32
CA VAL A 100 26.23 -49.94 -15.90
C VAL A 100 25.05 -50.72 -15.32
N LYS A 101 25.34 -51.66 -14.40
CA LYS A 101 24.32 -52.52 -13.76
C LYS A 101 23.45 -51.71 -12.82
N GLU A 102 22.15 -51.98 -12.83
CA GLU A 102 21.23 -51.45 -11.83
C GLU A 102 21.63 -51.96 -10.43
N PRO A 103 21.62 -51.09 -9.40
CA PRO A 103 21.77 -51.55 -8.04
C PRO A 103 20.57 -52.44 -7.70
N LYS A 104 20.80 -53.74 -7.51
CA LYS A 104 19.79 -54.68 -7.04
C LYS A 104 19.27 -54.20 -5.69
N VAL A 105 18.05 -53.66 -5.67
CA VAL A 105 17.30 -53.44 -4.43
C VAL A 105 16.90 -54.83 -3.94
N ASN A 106 17.65 -55.35 -2.96
CA ASN A 106 17.32 -56.61 -2.31
C ASN A 106 15.99 -56.43 -1.58
N GLY A 107 14.91 -56.87 -2.22
CA GLY A 107 13.59 -56.97 -1.61
C GLY A 107 13.60 -58.06 -0.54
N ASN A 108 13.65 -57.65 0.72
CA ASN A 108 13.10 -58.41 1.83
C ASN A 108 12.31 -57.42 2.70
N LEU A 109 11.03 -57.25 2.36
CA LEU A 109 10.03 -56.76 3.30
C LEU A 109 8.67 -57.39 2.95
N LEU A 110 8.54 -58.68 3.29
CA LEU A 110 7.28 -59.39 3.44
C LEU A 110 7.38 -60.20 4.74
N THR A 111 7.06 -59.53 5.86
CA THR A 111 6.33 -59.99 7.05
C THR A 111 6.25 -58.83 8.02
#